data_AF-A0A0S7EM20-F1
#
_entry.id   AF-A0A0S7EM20-F1
#
_cell.length_a   1.000
_cell.length_b   1.000
_cell.length_c   1.000
_cell.angle_alpha   90.00
_cell.angle_beta   90.00
_cell.angle_gamma   90.00
#
_symmetry.space_group_name_H-M   'P 1'
#
loop_
_entity.id
_entity.type
_entity.pdbx_description
1 polymer ?
#
loop_
_entity_poly.entity_id
_entity_poly.type
_entity_poly.pdbx_seq_one_letter_code
_entity_poly.pdbx_strand_id
1 'polypeptide(L)'
;MRHETEESRSKTESTTWQDVSVLESFNAAMKPLADFTGVLSGETYVTVSSVKPVLELIKGDLHSPSPDDRTLTASIKQNISTMLTEKYSSPAIQDFLTKATI
;
A
#
# COMPACT_ATOMS: atom_id res chain seq x y z
N MET A 1 -36.74 -37.59 -25.82
CA MET A 1 -35.52 -38.37 -25.50
C MET A 1 -34.43 -37.89 -26.43
N ARG A 2 -33.28 -37.32 -26.04
CA ARG A 2 -32.60 -36.99 -24.77
C ARG A 2 -31.76 -35.72 -25.12
N HIS A 3 -31.91 -34.60 -24.42
CA HIS A 3 -31.03 -34.09 -23.33
C HIS A 3 -29.53 -34.41 -23.46
N GLU A 4 -28.72 -33.34 -23.51
CA GLU A 4 -27.33 -33.11 -23.04
C GLU A 4 -26.86 -31.81 -23.75
N THR A 5 -26.97 -30.58 -23.22
CA THR A 5 -26.18 -29.87 -22.16
C THR A 5 -24.67 -30.15 -22.11
N GLU A 6 -23.95 -29.14 -21.60
CA GLU A 6 -22.48 -28.97 -21.54
C GLU A 6 -21.83 -28.40 -22.82
N GLU A 7 -21.05 -27.32 -22.81
CA GLU A 7 -20.36 -26.64 -21.71
C GLU A 7 -20.01 -25.23 -22.22
N SER A 8 -20.58 -24.20 -21.60
CA SER A 8 -20.04 -22.84 -21.67
C SER A 8 -18.66 -22.88 -21.03
N ARG A 9 -17.64 -23.26 -21.80
CA ARG A 9 -16.26 -23.33 -21.33
C ARG A 9 -15.84 -21.91 -20.97
N SER A 10 -16.00 -21.58 -19.70
CA SER A 10 -15.46 -20.38 -19.09
C SER A 10 -13.99 -20.30 -19.47
N LYS A 11 -13.67 -19.38 -20.37
CA LYS A 11 -12.30 -19.03 -20.71
C LYS A 11 -11.72 -18.42 -19.42
N THR A 12 -11.18 -19.26 -18.54
CA THR A 12 -10.30 -18.79 -17.48
C THR A 12 -9.10 -18.21 -18.18
N GLU A 13 -9.10 -16.88 -18.32
CA GLU A 13 -7.99 -16.12 -18.88
C GLU A 13 -6.72 -16.56 -18.16
N SER A 14 -5.81 -17.18 -18.89
CA SER A 14 -4.53 -17.63 -18.36
C SER A 14 -3.75 -16.39 -17.95
N THR A 15 -3.57 -16.19 -16.64
CA THR A 15 -2.66 -15.17 -16.11
C THR A 15 -1.28 -15.33 -16.75
N THR A 16 -0.74 -14.28 -17.35
CA THR A 16 0.58 -14.29 -17.96
C THR A 16 1.67 -14.11 -16.91
N TRP A 17 2.91 -14.51 -17.23
CA TRP A 17 4.06 -14.26 -16.35
C TRP A 17 4.28 -12.77 -16.04
N GLN A 18 3.88 -11.90 -16.96
CA GLN A 18 3.90 -10.45 -16.78
C GLN A 18 2.92 -10.02 -15.68
N ASP A 19 1.72 -10.59 -15.65
CA ASP A 19 0.72 -10.32 -14.60
C ASP A 19 1.24 -10.72 -13.21
N VAL A 20 1.93 -11.86 -13.10
CA VAL A 20 2.56 -12.29 -11.84
C VAL A 20 3.65 -11.29 -11.41
N SER A 21 4.50 -10.85 -12.33
CA SER A 21 5.57 -9.90 -12.03
C SER A 21 5.06 -8.51 -11.60
N VAL A 22 3.91 -8.10 -12.14
CA VAL A 22 3.21 -6.87 -11.76
C VAL A 22 2.64 -7.01 -10.36
N LEU A 23 1.98 -8.14 -10.07
CA LEU A 23 1.43 -8.43 -8.74
C LEU A 23 2.51 -8.49 -7.67
N GLU A 24 3.67 -9.09 -7.96
CA GLU A 24 4.83 -9.08 -7.07
C GLU A 24 5.33 -7.66 -6.78
N SER A 25 5.42 -6.81 -7.81
CA SER A 25 5.86 -5.42 -7.68
C SER A 25 4.88 -4.60 -6.83
N PHE A 26 3.58 -4.80 -7.07
CA PHE A 26 2.52 -4.16 -6.31
C PHE A 26 2.52 -4.64 -4.84
N ASN A 27 2.61 -5.94 -4.62
CA ASN A 27 2.68 -6.52 -3.27
C ASN A 27 3.89 -6.00 -2.50
N ALA A 28 5.08 -5.96 -3.13
CA ALA A 28 6.29 -5.42 -2.51
C ALA A 28 6.15 -3.94 -2.14
N ALA A 29 5.55 -3.13 -3.02
CA ALA A 29 5.34 -1.70 -2.74
C ALA A 29 4.29 -1.46 -1.64
N MET A 30 3.25 -2.29 -1.57
CA MET A 30 2.15 -2.14 -0.62
C MET A 30 2.42 -2.80 0.74
N LYS A 31 3.40 -3.71 0.83
CA LYS A 31 3.70 -4.46 2.05
C LYS A 31 3.91 -3.57 3.29
N PRO A 32 4.68 -2.46 3.24
CA PRO A 32 4.83 -1.59 4.40
C PRO A 32 3.50 -1.00 4.89
N LEU A 33 2.62 -0.61 3.96
CA LEU A 33 1.28 -0.10 4.31
C LEU A 33 0.38 -1.19 4.89
N ALA A 34 0.48 -2.41 4.35
CA ALA A 34 -0.28 -3.55 4.85
C ALA A 34 0.13 -3.93 6.27
N ASP A 35 1.44 -3.97 6.55
CA ASP A 35 1.98 -4.24 7.89
C ASP A 35 1.53 -3.17 8.89
N PHE A 36 1.65 -1.92 8.48
CA PHE A 36 1.25 -0.79 9.28
C PHE A 36 -0.26 -0.80 9.60
N THR A 37 -1.10 -1.07 8.59
CA THR A 37 -2.55 -1.18 8.78
C THR A 37 -2.91 -2.38 9.64
N GLY A 38 -2.18 -3.50 9.51
CA GLY A 38 -2.34 -4.66 10.37
C GLY A 38 -2.12 -4.33 11.84
N VAL A 39 -1.03 -3.62 12.16
CA VAL A 39 -0.75 -3.14 13.52
C VAL A 39 -1.85 -2.20 14.02
N LEU A 40 -2.18 -1.14 13.28
CA LEU A 40 -3.23 -0.19 13.71
C LEU A 40 -4.60 -0.82 13.87
N SER A 41 -4.95 -1.80 13.03
CA SER A 41 -6.23 -2.49 13.12
C SER A 41 -6.35 -3.36 14.37
N GLY A 42 -5.22 -3.73 14.99
CA GLY A 42 -5.16 -4.45 16.25
C GLY A 42 -5.23 -3.56 17.49
N GLU A 43 -5.04 -2.25 17.33
CA GLU A 43 -5.08 -1.30 18.44
C GLU A 43 -6.50 -1.05 18.93
N THR A 44 -6.73 -1.18 20.23
CA THR A 44 -8.05 -0.91 20.84
C THR A 44 -8.43 0.57 20.82
N TYR A 45 -7.45 1.47 20.74
CA TYR A 45 -7.68 2.91 20.74
C TYR A 45 -6.58 3.66 19.97
N VAL A 46 -6.90 4.10 18.75
CA VAL A 46 -6.00 4.89 17.92
C VAL A 46 -6.28 6.39 18.13
N THR A 47 -5.27 7.12 18.58
CA THR A 47 -5.34 8.57 18.80
C THR A 47 -4.68 9.35 17.66
N VAL A 48 -5.06 10.62 17.52
CA VAL A 48 -4.42 11.56 16.58
C VAL A 48 -2.90 11.68 16.81
N SER A 49 -2.44 11.52 18.06
CA SER A 49 -1.01 11.54 18.41
C SER A 49 -0.18 10.46 17.70
N SER A 50 -0.82 9.39 17.22
CA SER A 50 -0.13 8.34 16.44
C SER A 50 0.16 8.77 15.00
N VAL A 51 -0.62 9.69 14.42
CA VAL A 51 -0.61 9.96 12.97
C VAL A 51 0.75 10.45 12.46
N LYS A 52 1.45 11.31 13.22
CA LYS A 52 2.75 11.84 12.81
C LYS A 52 3.87 10.79 12.87
N PRO A 53 4.10 10.07 14.00
CA PRO A 53 5.07 8.98 14.06
C PRO A 53 4.84 7.93 12.95
N VAL A 54 3.59 7.61 12.71
CA VAL A 54 3.16 6.67 11.67
C VAL A 54 3.53 7.13 10.27
N LEU A 55 3.27 8.41 9.97
CA LEU A 55 3.61 9.00 8.68
C LEU A 55 5.13 9.00 8.46
N GLU A 56 5.91 9.25 9.52
CA GLU A 56 7.38 9.21 9.48
C GLU A 56 7.90 7.79 9.24
N LEU A 57 7.34 6.78 9.92
CA LEU A 57 7.67 5.36 9.70
C LEU A 57 7.37 4.92 8.26
N ILE A 58 6.15 5.19 7.77
CA ILE A 58 5.76 4.85 6.40
C ILE A 58 6.70 5.52 5.38
N LYS A 59 7.06 6.80 5.59
CA LYS A 59 8.02 7.49 4.71
C LYS A 59 9.40 6.85 4.77
N GLY A 60 9.88 6.46 5.94
CA GLY A 60 11.16 5.75 6.09
C GLY A 60 11.18 4.44 5.31
N ASP A 61 10.13 3.63 5.46
CA ASP A 61 10.01 2.33 4.81
C ASP A 61 9.85 2.47 3.28
N LEU A 62 9.12 3.48 2.81
CA LEU A 62 8.93 3.74 1.37
C LEU A 62 10.16 4.36 0.70
N HIS A 63 10.94 5.17 1.43
CA HIS A 63 12.17 5.78 0.91
C HIS A 63 13.37 4.84 0.96
N SER A 64 13.29 3.70 1.66
CA SER A 64 14.37 2.73 1.71
C SER A 64 14.50 2.02 0.36
N PRO A 65 15.52 2.33 -0.46
CA PRO A 65 15.68 1.68 -1.75
C PRO A 65 16.10 0.23 -1.50
N SER A 66 15.29 -0.71 -1.97
CA SER A 66 15.70 -2.12 -1.97
C SER A 66 16.47 -2.40 -3.26
N PRO A 67 17.61 -3.13 -3.22
CA PRO A 67 18.27 -3.60 -4.44
C PRO A 67 17.36 -4.51 -5.29
N ASP A 68 16.31 -5.07 -4.69
CA ASP A 68 15.30 -5.89 -5.36
C ASP A 68 14.12 -5.09 -5.92
N ASP A 69 14.09 -3.75 -5.71
CA ASP A 69 13.00 -2.93 -6.21
C ASP A 69 13.05 -2.83 -7.74
N ARG A 70 12.05 -3.45 -8.38
CA ARG A 70 11.76 -3.24 -9.80
C ARG A 70 11.32 -1.80 -10.04
N THR A 71 11.45 -1.33 -11.29
CA THR A 71 11.03 0.02 -11.69
C THR A 71 9.58 0.35 -11.28
N LEU A 72 8.66 -0.61 -11.43
CA LEU A 72 7.27 -0.45 -11.04
C LEU A 72 7.12 -0.30 -9.52
N THR A 73 7.83 -1.12 -8.72
CA THR A 73 7.83 -1.03 -7.26
C THR A 73 8.30 0.35 -6.79
N ALA A 74 9.41 0.83 -7.34
CA ALA A 74 9.96 2.15 -7.01
C ALA A 74 8.97 3.28 -7.39
N SER A 75 8.34 3.19 -8.55
CA SER A 75 7.35 4.18 -9.00
C SER A 75 6.12 4.21 -8.07
N ILE A 76 5.61 3.05 -7.65
CA ILE A 76 4.49 2.96 -6.71
C ILE A 76 4.87 3.56 -5.35
N LYS A 77 6.03 3.16 -4.79
CA LYS A 77 6.53 3.71 -3.51
C LYS A 77 6.65 5.24 -3.56
N GLN A 78 7.21 5.77 -4.65
CA GLN A 78 7.33 7.21 -4.86
C GLN A 78 5.97 7.91 -4.91
N ASN A 79 5.01 7.36 -5.68
CA ASN A 79 3.66 7.93 -5.78
C ASN A 79 2.94 7.96 -4.43
N ILE A 80 3.06 6.90 -3.63
CA ILE A 80 2.50 6.84 -2.28
C ILE A 80 3.16 7.90 -1.39
N SER A 81 4.49 7.98 -1.39
CA SER A 81 5.24 8.96 -0.57
C SER A 81 4.88 10.40 -0.94
N THR A 82 4.76 10.71 -2.23
CA THR A 82 4.30 12.01 -2.73
C THR A 82 2.90 12.32 -2.24
N MET A 83 1.94 11.40 -2.45
CA MET A 83 0.55 11.59 -2.05
C MET A 83 0.40 11.81 -0.54
N LEU A 84 1.09 11.00 0.28
CA LEU A 84 1.08 11.18 1.73
C LEU A 84 1.74 12.50 2.14
N THR A 85 2.85 12.89 1.51
CA THR A 85 3.51 14.16 1.82
C THR A 85 2.61 15.35 1.49
N GLU A 86 2.00 15.37 0.30
CA GLU A 86 1.09 16.42 -0.14
C GLU A 86 -0.14 16.52 0.76
N LYS A 87 -0.78 15.38 1.07
CA LYS A 87 -1.99 15.32 1.90
C LYS A 87 -1.80 15.92 3.30
N TYR A 88 -0.62 15.74 3.89
CA TYR A 88 -0.31 16.25 5.22
C TYR A 88 0.56 17.52 5.20
N SER A 89 0.86 18.12 4.04
CA SER A 89 1.83 19.22 3.91
C SER A 89 1.38 20.56 4.52
N SER A 90 0.07 20.77 4.71
CA SER A 90 -0.46 22.05 5.20
C SER A 90 0.16 22.44 6.56
N PRO A 91 0.63 23.69 6.74
CA PRO A 91 1.18 24.15 8.01
C PRO A 91 0.22 23.94 9.18
N ALA A 92 -1.08 24.18 8.98
CA ALA A 92 -2.09 23.98 10.02
C ALA A 92 -2.21 22.51 10.46
N ILE A 93 -2.07 21.57 9.51
CA ILE A 93 -2.10 20.13 9.80
C ILE A 93 -0.81 19.73 10.51
N GLN A 94 0.35 20.19 10.04
CA GLN A 94 1.64 19.88 10.66
C GLN A 94 1.73 20.41 12.09
N ASP A 95 1.27 21.64 12.33
CA ASP A 95 1.20 22.23 13.67
C ASP A 95 0.27 21.43 14.59
N PHE A 96 -0.92 21.06 14.09
CA PHE A 96 -1.88 20.27 14.85
C PHE A 96 -1.31 18.88 15.20
N LEU A 97 -0.76 18.17 14.23
CA LEU A 97 -0.15 16.86 14.43
C LEU A 97 1.04 16.92 15.39
N THR A 98 1.84 17.97 15.32
CA THR A 98 2.95 18.20 16.25
C THR A 98 2.47 18.47 17.66
N LYS A 99 1.37 19.22 17.86
CA LYS A 99 0.79 19.44 19.20
C LYS A 99 0.12 18.19 19.76
N ALA A 100 -0.46 17.35 18.90
CA ALA A 100 -1.10 16.12 19.30
C ALA A 100 -0.08 15.03 19.66
N THR A 101 1.12 15.05 19.06
CA THR A 101 2.20 14.10 19.32
C THR A 101 3.08 14.62 20.46
N ILE A 102 3.20 13.85 21.54
CA ILE A 102 3.99 14.21 22.74
C ILE A 102 5.47 13.94 22.50
#